data_AF-A0A261API0-F1
#
_entry.id   AF-A0A261API0-F1
#
_cell.length_a   1.000
_cell.length_b   1.000
_cell.length_c   1.000
_cell.angle_alpha   90.00
_cell.angle_beta   90.00
_cell.angle_gamma   90.00
#
_symmetry.space_group_name_H-M   'P 1'
#
loop_
_entity.id
_entity.type
_entity.pdbx_description
1 polymer ?
#
loop_
_entity_poly.entity_id
_entity_poly.type
_entity_poly.pdbx_seq_one_letter_code
_entity_poly.pdbx_strand_id
1 'polypeptide(L)'
;FQKHNISFVSVVVCNLYPFKKTVQSSNCSLEEAVENIDIGGVTLLRAAAKNHERVSVICDPADYDHIISEVSEWSLQIIGYSRALRTEFPILLQIFYL
;
A
#
# COMPACT_ATOMS: atom_id res chain seq x y z
N PHE A 1 -17.82 10.86 -6.61
CA PHE A 1 -17.30 11.46 -5.37
C PHE A 1 -18.32 12.42 -4.73
N GLN A 2 -18.67 13.56 -5.33
CA GLN A 2 -19.60 14.54 -4.72
C GLN A 2 -21.02 13.99 -4.44
N LYS A 3 -21.61 13.21 -5.37
CA LYS A 3 -22.94 12.58 -5.18
C LYS A 3 -23.01 11.62 -3.98
N HIS A 4 -21.89 11.04 -3.58
CA HIS A 4 -21.81 10.04 -2.51
C HIS A 4 -21.05 10.55 -1.27
N ASN A 5 -20.67 11.84 -1.25
CA ASN A 5 -19.86 12.45 -0.19
C ASN A 5 -18.57 11.66 0.15
N ILE A 6 -17.89 11.15 -0.87
CA ILE A 6 -16.63 10.39 -0.71
C ILE A 6 -15.45 11.33 -0.99
N SER A 7 -14.48 11.34 -0.08
CA SER A 7 -13.21 12.06 -0.25
C SER A 7 -12.19 11.23 -1.02
N PHE A 8 -11.27 11.92 -1.70
CA PHE A 8 -10.18 11.25 -2.39
C PHE A 8 -9.13 10.73 -1.40
N VAL A 9 -8.66 9.51 -1.62
CA VAL A 9 -7.47 8.96 -0.97
C VAL A 9 -6.24 9.38 -1.78
N SER A 10 -5.21 9.85 -1.08
CA SER A 10 -3.92 10.26 -1.65
C SER A 10 -2.79 9.29 -1.31
N VAL A 11 -2.87 8.61 -0.17
CA VAL A 11 -1.86 7.65 0.30
C VAL A 11 -2.56 6.42 0.86
N VAL A 12 -2.04 5.24 0.50
CA VAL A 12 -2.42 3.94 1.08
C VAL A 12 -1.18 3.31 1.67
N VAL A 13 -1.19 3.11 2.99
CA VAL A 13 -0.16 2.34 3.71
C VAL A 13 -0.80 1.05 4.17
N CYS A 14 -0.32 -0.09 3.68
CA CYS A 14 -0.92 -1.38 3.98
C CYS A 14 0.11 -2.49 3.88
N ASN A 15 0.15 -3.36 4.90
CA ASN A 15 0.97 -4.57 4.92
C ASN A 15 0.03 -5.77 5.07
N LEU A 16 0.37 -6.87 4.41
CA LEU A 16 -0.40 -8.10 4.50
C LEU A 16 0.01 -8.91 5.72
N TYR A 17 -0.90 -9.76 6.20
CA TYR A 17 -0.52 -10.81 7.13
C TYR A 17 0.56 -11.72 6.52
N PRO A 18 1.52 -12.19 7.33
CA PRO A 18 2.66 -12.96 6.85
C PRO A 18 2.26 -14.41 6.53
N PHE A 19 1.34 -14.60 5.59
CA PHE A 19 0.73 -15.89 5.26
C PHE A 19 1.77 -16.97 4.97
N LYS A 20 2.82 -16.63 4.21
CA LYS A 20 3.95 -17.55 3.94
C LYS A 20 4.61 -18.06 5.23
N LYS A 21 4.78 -17.19 6.23
CA LYS A 21 5.35 -17.58 7.52
C LYS A 21 4.37 -18.46 8.31
N THR A 22 3.08 -18.12 8.28
CA THR A 22 2.02 -18.89 8.93
C THR A 22 2.02 -20.34 8.43
N VAL A 23 1.95 -20.56 7.12
CA VAL A 23 1.88 -21.91 6.53
C VAL A 23 3.20 -22.70 6.61
N GLN A 24 4.32 -22.01 6.85
CA GLN A 24 5.62 -22.66 7.09
C GLN A 24 5.78 -23.17 8.52
N SER A 25 4.92 -22.76 9.45
CA SER A 25 4.92 -23.28 10.81
C SER A 25 4.53 -24.76 10.81
N SER A 26 5.33 -25.59 11.50
CA SER A 26 5.08 -27.04 11.60
C SER A 26 3.74 -27.39 12.27
N ASN A 27 3.16 -26.44 13.01
CA ASN A 27 1.92 -26.62 13.77
C ASN A 27 0.73 -25.91 13.11
N CYS A 28 0.89 -25.33 11.91
CA CYS A 28 -0.18 -24.61 11.26
C CYS A 28 -1.29 -25.55 10.81
N SER A 29 -2.51 -25.31 11.28
CA SER A 29 -3.70 -26.02 10.78
C SER A 29 -4.23 -25.36 9.51
N LEU A 30 -5.09 -26.08 8.77
CA LEU A 30 -5.77 -25.52 7.60
C LEU A 30 -6.63 -24.32 8.00
N GLU A 31 -7.32 -24.40 9.13
CA GLU A 31 -8.16 -23.32 9.66
C GLU A 31 -7.31 -22.09 9.98
N GLU A 32 -6.16 -22.27 10.65
CA GLU A 32 -5.23 -21.16 10.92
C GLU A 32 -4.71 -20.53 9.62
N ALA A 33 -4.39 -21.34 8.61
CA ALA A 33 -4.01 -20.82 7.31
C ALA A 33 -5.13 -19.99 6.67
N VAL A 34 -6.37 -20.50 6.64
CA VAL A 34 -7.53 -19.82 6.05
C VAL A 34 -7.79 -18.47 6.72
N GLU A 35 -7.73 -18.39 8.05
CA GLU A 35 -7.92 -17.15 8.80
C GLU A 35 -6.84 -16.09 8.52
N ASN A 36 -5.66 -16.51 8.04
CA ASN A 36 -4.58 -15.60 7.67
C ASN A 36 -4.62 -15.13 6.22
N ILE A 37 -5.64 -15.49 5.43
CA ILE A 37 -5.81 -15.00 4.06
C ILE A 37 -6.36 -13.57 4.10
N ASP A 38 -5.53 -12.61 3.69
CA ASP A 38 -5.90 -11.19 3.67
C ASP A 38 -6.46 -10.75 2.32
N ILE A 39 -7.79 -10.72 2.21
CA ILE A 39 -8.49 -10.24 1.01
C ILE A 39 -8.51 -8.70 0.95
N GLY A 40 -8.66 -8.05 2.09
CA GLY A 40 -8.83 -6.59 2.18
C GLY A 40 -7.54 -5.86 1.83
N GLY A 41 -6.42 -6.27 2.43
CA GLY A 41 -5.11 -5.69 2.19
C GLY A 41 -4.68 -5.83 0.73
N VAL A 42 -4.85 -7.01 0.13
CA VAL A 42 -4.56 -7.23 -1.31
C VAL A 42 -5.42 -6.34 -2.19
N THR A 43 -6.71 -6.17 -1.86
CA THR A 43 -7.62 -5.30 -2.61
C THR A 43 -7.18 -3.84 -2.54
N LEU A 44 -6.83 -3.34 -1.35
CA LEU A 44 -6.36 -1.97 -1.14
C LEU A 44 -5.05 -1.71 -1.90
N LEU A 45 -4.07 -2.60 -1.76
CA LEU A 45 -2.76 -2.47 -2.41
C LEU A 45 -2.91 -2.44 -3.94
N ARG A 46 -3.66 -3.39 -4.52
CA ARG A 46 -3.84 -3.45 -5.97
C ARG A 46 -4.64 -2.27 -6.52
N ALA A 47 -5.67 -1.80 -5.80
CA ALA A 47 -6.43 -0.63 -6.20
C ALA A 47 -5.59 0.66 -6.17
N ALA A 48 -4.77 0.83 -5.13
CA ALA A 48 -3.86 1.96 -4.99
C ALA A 48 -2.76 1.93 -6.06
N ALA A 49 -2.09 0.78 -6.22
CA ALA A 49 -1.05 0.58 -7.23
C ALA A 49 -1.57 0.82 -8.66
N LYS A 50 -2.79 0.38 -9.00
CA LYS A 50 -3.40 0.68 -10.30
C LYS A 50 -3.60 2.19 -10.52
N ASN A 51 -3.81 2.95 -9.46
CA ASN A 51 -4.10 4.38 -9.51
C ASN A 51 -2.87 5.23 -9.07
N HIS A 52 -1.66 4.73 -9.32
CA HIS A 52 -0.39 5.31 -8.88
C HIS A 52 -0.11 6.73 -9.39
N GLU A 53 -0.82 7.21 -10.42
CA GLU A 53 -0.72 8.60 -10.88
C GLU A 53 -1.22 9.59 -9.81
N ARG A 54 -2.17 9.16 -8.97
CA ARG A 54 -2.84 10.00 -7.96
C ARG A 54 -2.69 9.46 -6.53
N VAL A 55 -2.39 8.18 -6.35
CA VAL A 55 -2.29 7.54 -5.03
C VAL A 55 -0.89 6.99 -4.82
N SER A 56 -0.23 7.41 -3.75
CA SER A 56 0.99 6.76 -3.27
C SER A 56 0.63 5.48 -2.54
N VAL A 57 1.29 4.36 -2.86
CA VAL A 57 1.10 3.09 -2.16
C VAL A 57 2.40 2.65 -1.50
N ILE A 58 2.32 2.23 -0.24
CA ILE A 58 3.46 1.84 0.58
C ILE A 58 3.11 0.52 1.27
N CYS A 59 3.94 -0.50 1.05
CA CYS A 59 3.73 -1.85 1.58
C CYS A 59 4.93 -2.44 2.33
N ASP A 60 6.02 -1.69 2.45
CA ASP A 60 7.20 -2.05 3.25
C ASP A 60 7.54 -0.91 4.22
N PRO A 61 7.64 -1.17 5.54
CA PRO A 61 8.07 -0.15 6.49
C PRO A 61 9.48 0.40 6.23
N ALA A 62 10.33 -0.32 5.51
CA ALA A 62 11.67 0.15 5.13
C ALA A 62 11.62 1.41 4.24
N ASP A 63 10.50 1.65 3.54
CA ASP A 63 10.34 2.80 2.66
C ASP A 63 9.92 4.08 3.41
N TYR A 64 9.54 3.99 4.69
CA TYR A 64 8.94 5.11 5.41
C TYR A 64 9.86 6.32 5.52
N ASP A 65 11.14 6.12 5.85
CA ASP A 65 12.09 7.23 6.03
C ASP A 65 12.31 7.98 4.71
N HIS A 66 12.38 7.25 3.58
CA HIS A 66 12.49 7.83 2.25
C HIS A 66 11.24 8.64 1.89
N ILE A 67 10.05 8.08 2.10
CA ILE A 67 8.76 8.73 1.84
C ILE A 67 8.58 9.97 2.70
N ILE A 68 8.90 9.91 4.00
CA ILE A 68 8.80 11.04 4.91
C ILE A 68 9.73 12.16 4.44
N SER A 69 10.95 11.83 4.01
CA SER A 69 11.90 12.79 3.46
C SER A 69 11.35 13.46 2.19
N GLU A 70 10.79 12.69 1.25
CA GLU A 70 10.15 13.21 0.04
C GLU A 70 8.98 14.14 0.38
N VAL A 71 8.11 13.76 1.32
CA VAL A 71 6.98 14.60 1.78
C VAL A 71 7.47 15.89 2.42
N SER A 72 8.50 15.82 3.27
CA SER A 72 9.08 17.00 3.92
C SER A 72 9.67 17.97 2.90
N GLU A 73 10.38 17.48 1.89
CA GLU A 73 10.90 18.30 0.78
C GLU A 73 9.78 18.90 -0.08
N TRP A 74 8.72 18.14 -0.36
CA TRP A 74 7.56 18.61 -1.11
C TRP A 74 6.76 19.69 -0.38
N SER A 75 6.63 19.56 0.94
CA SER A 75 5.94 20.54 1.78
C SER A 75 6.57 21.94 1.72
N LEU A 76 7.86 22.00 1.36
CA LEU A 76 8.62 23.23 1.14
C LEU A 76 8.48 23.79 -0.28
N GLN A 77 7.97 23.02 -1.26
CA GLN A 77 7.97 23.43 -2.67
C GLN A 77 6.62 23.88 -3.23
N ILE A 78 5.45 23.32 -2.88
CA ILE A 78 4.20 23.70 -3.59
C ILE A 78 2.93 23.74 -2.71
N ILE A 79 2.43 24.96 -2.53
CA ILE A 79 1.00 25.29 -2.41
C ILE A 79 0.35 24.97 -3.78
N GLY A 80 -0.35 23.83 -3.93
CA GLY A 80 -1.36 23.68 -5.01
C GLY A 80 -1.27 22.55 -6.04
N TYR A 81 -0.35 21.58 -5.97
CA TYR A 81 -0.40 20.40 -6.86
C TYR A 81 -0.25 19.07 -6.11
N SER A 82 -1.36 18.34 -5.99
CA SER A 82 -1.42 16.99 -5.43
C SER A 82 -1.11 15.94 -6.52
N ARG A 83 0.16 15.75 -6.81
CA ARG A 83 0.65 14.56 -7.53
C ARG A 83 0.97 13.46 -6.50
N ALA A 84 0.77 12.19 -6.85
CA ALA A 84 1.23 11.10 -6.00
C ALA A 84 2.76 11.22 -5.76
N LEU A 85 3.21 10.85 -4.56
CA LEU A 85 4.63 10.59 -4.31
C LEU A 85 5.08 9.51 -5.29
N ARG A 86 6.36 9.56 -5.69
CA ARG A 86 6.85 8.69 -6.75
C ARG A 86 6.78 7.23 -6.31
N THR A 87 5.69 6.54 -6.64
CA THR A 87 5.61 5.09 -6.47
C THR A 87 6.54 4.48 -7.50
N GLU A 88 7.62 3.84 -7.04
CA GLU A 88 8.61 3.29 -7.94
C GLU A 88 8.08 2.04 -8.66
N PHE A 89 8.50 1.84 -9.90
CA PHE A 89 8.11 0.68 -10.70
C PHE A 89 8.38 -0.68 -10.00
N PRO A 90 9.48 -0.87 -9.24
CA PRO A 90 9.70 -2.07 -8.43
C PRO A 90 8.61 -2.33 -7.38
N ILE A 91 8.11 -1.29 -6.71
CA ILE A 91 7.03 -1.40 -5.71
C ILE A 91 5.74 -1.85 -6.39
N LEU A 92 5.43 -1.30 -7.57
CA LEU A 92 4.26 -1.72 -8.34
C LEU A 92 4.36 -3.19 -8.75
N LEU A 93 5.51 -3.62 -9.27
CA LEU A 93 5.74 -5.02 -9.60
C LEU A 93 5.53 -5.91 -8.37
N GLN A 94 6.18 -5.57 -7.24
CA GLN A 94 6.03 -6.31 -5.99
C GLN A 94 4.57 -6.48 -5.60
N ILE A 95 3.76 -5.42 -5.63
CA ILE A 95 2.34 -5.47 -5.30
C ILE A 95 1.53 -6.35 -6.26
N PHE A 96 1.87 -6.38 -7.56
CA PHE A 96 1.19 -7.23 -8.54
C PHE A 96 1.65 -8.70 -8.48
N TYR A 97 2.74 -9.01 -7.78
CA TYR A 97 3.24 -10.37 -7.54
C TYR A 97 2.88 -10.94 -6.16
N LEU A 98 2.20 -10.16 -5.28
CA LEU A 98 1.55 -10.64 -4.06
C LEU A 98 0.29 -11.46 -4.41
#